data_AF-A0ABD1HCS3-F1
#
_entry.id   AF-A0ABD1HCS3-F1
#
_cell.length_a   1.000
_cell.length_b   1.000
_cell.length_c   1.000
_cell.angle_alpha   90.00
_cell.angle_beta   90.00
_cell.angle_gamma   90.00
#
_symmetry.space_group_name_H-M   'P 1'
#
loop_
_entity.id
_entity.type
_entity.pdbx_description
1 polymer ?
#
loop_
_entity_poly.entity_id
_entity_poly.type
_entity_poly.pdbx_seq_one_letter_code
_entity_poly.pdbx_strand_id
1 'polypeptide(L)' 'MTSTLVLYLLDFSKTFYIKTDVSDFGVGVVLLQDGHPLAYFNKKLGLRRRMASTYHKELYAIVEAIVQTLDQ' A
#
# COMPACT_ATOMS: atom_id res chain seq x y z
N MET A 1 -2.30 -6.75 -22.23
CA MET A 1 -1.46 -7.69 -21.48
C MET A 1 -1.68 -7.42 -20.00
N THR A 2 -2.72 -8.01 -19.42
CA THR A 2 -3.01 -7.87 -17.98
C THR A 2 -2.13 -8.88 -17.26
N SER A 3 -0.98 -8.43 -16.75
CA SER A 3 -0.13 -9.26 -15.90
C SER A 3 -0.86 -9.43 -14.57
N THR A 4 -1.54 -10.55 -14.39
CA THR A 4 -2.10 -10.94 -13.09
C THR A 4 -0.91 -11.20 -12.18
N LEU A 5 -0.70 -10.28 -11.24
CA LEU A 5 0.36 -10.36 -10.25
C LEU A 5 0.12 -11.61 -9.41
N VAL A 6 0.99 -12.60 -9.56
CA VAL A 6 1.03 -13.77 -8.69
C VAL A 6 1.35 -13.25 -7.30
N LEU A 7 0.35 -13.22 -6.42
CA LEU A 7 0.50 -12.93 -4.99
C LEU A 7 1.48 -13.97 -4.43
N TYR A 8 2.74 -13.55 -4.25
CA TYR A 8 3.74 -14.38 -3.60
C TYR A 8 3.38 -14.50 -2.11
N LEU A 9 3.59 -15.68 -1.52
CA LEU A 9 3.40 -15.86 -0.08
C LEU A 9 4.35 -14.91 0.67
N LEU A 10 3.80 -14.18 1.64
CA LEU A 10 4.58 -13.29 2.50
C LEU A 10 5.61 -14.12 3.27
N ASP A 11 6.88 -13.79 3.10
CA ASP A 11 7.95 -14.38 3.91
C ASP A 11 8.39 -13.36 4.95
N PHE A 12 7.89 -13.54 6.17
CA PHE A 12 8.18 -12.70 7.32
C PHE A 12 9.65 -12.73 7.77
N SER A 13 10.46 -13.63 7.22
CA SER A 13 11.88 -13.73 7.52
C SER A 13 12.73 -12.69 6.78
N LYS A 14 12.17 -12.01 5.76
CA LYS A 14 12.90 -10.99 4.99
C LYS A 14 12.31 -9.60 5.17
N THR A 15 13.11 -8.61 4.80
CA THR A 15 12.75 -7.19 4.91
C THR A 15 11.68 -6.81 3.89
N PHE A 16 10.63 -6.17 4.39
CA PHE A 16 9.61 -5.54 3.58
C PHE A 16 9.99 -4.09 3.27
N TYR A 17 9.74 -3.68 2.02
CA TYR A 17 9.84 -2.31 1.57
C TYR A 17 8.46 -1.79 1.22
N ILE A 18 8.08 -0.65 1.79
CA ILE A 18 6.79 -0.03 1.52
C ILE A 18 7.04 1.24 0.70
N LYS A 19 6.43 1.31 -0.48
CA LYS A 19 6.45 2.50 -1.32
C LYS A 19 5.05 3.10 -1.36
N THR A 20 4.91 4.31 -0.84
CA THR A 20 3.65 5.06 -0.83
C THR A 20 3.69 6.17 -1.87
N ASP A 21 2.58 6.38 -2.57
CA ASP A 21 2.35 7.53 -3.44
C ASP A 21 1.02 8.18 -3.04
N VAL A 22 1.08 9.44 -2.62
CA VAL A 22 -0.08 10.17 -2.09
C VAL A 22 -0.42 11.33 -2.99
N SER A 23 -1.70 11.41 -3.35
CA SER A 23 -2.29 12.56 -4.01
C SER A 23 -3.39 13.17 -3.15
N ASP A 24 -3.89 14.35 -3.55
CA ASP A 24 -5.04 14.96 -2.89
C ASP A 24 -6.33 14.14 -3.03
N PHE A 25 -6.41 13.23 -4.00
CA PHE A 25 -7.62 12.49 -4.32
C PHE A 25 -7.61 11.05 -3.82
N GLY A 26 -6.42 10.49 -3.58
CA GLY A 26 -6.24 9.07 -3.35
C GLY A 26 -4.84 8.75 -2.87
N VAL A 27 -4.69 7.54 -2.36
CA VAL A 27 -3.40 7.01 -1.93
C VAL A 27 -3.16 5.64 -2.52
N GLY A 28 -1.95 5.44 -3.03
CA GLY A 28 -1.41 4.16 -3.49
C GLY A 28 -0.28 3.70 -2.57
N VAL A 29 -0.21 2.41 -2.32
CA VAL A 29 0.89 1.76 -1.62
C VAL A 29 1.26 0.48 -2.36
N VAL A 30 2.56 0.23 -2.47
CA VAL A 30 3.10 -1.02 -2.97
C VAL A 30 3.97 -1.61 -1.88
N LEU A 31 3.66 -2.86 -1.50
CA LEU A 31 4.52 -3.66 -0.65
C LEU A 31 5.48 -4.43 -1.55
N LEU A 32 6.77 -4.36 -1.25
CA LEU A 32 7.82 -5.07 -1.99
C LEU A 32 8.68 -5.91 -1.03
N GLN A 33 9.21 -7.01 -1.53
CA GLN A 33 10.20 -7.84 -0.84
C GLN A 33 11.22 -8.32 -1.86
N ASP A 34 12.51 -8.20 -1.55
CA ASP A 34 13.62 -8.46 -2.49
C ASP A 34 13.47 -7.73 -3.84
N GLY A 35 12.83 -6.55 -3.85
CA GLY A 35 12.55 -5.78 -5.08
C GLY A 35 11.36 -6.28 -5.90
N HIS A 36 10.66 -7.34 -5.45
CA HIS A 36 9.46 -7.86 -6.07
C HIS A 36 8.20 -7.29 -5.40
N PRO A 37 7.22 -6.79 -6.17
CA PRO A 37 5.97 -6.30 -5.60
C PRO A 37 5.10 -7.48 -5.14
N LEU A 38 4.76 -7.48 -3.85
CA LEU A 38 3.91 -8.46 -3.19
C LEU A 38 2.45 -8.09 -3.26
N ALA A 39 2.13 -6.83 -2.95
CA ALA A 39 0.77 -6.36 -2.84
C ALA A 39 0.65 -4.90 -3.25
N TYR A 40 -0.53 -4.56 -3.78
CA TYR A 40 -0.88 -3.22 -4.21
C TYR A 40 -2.14 -2.79 -3.48
N PHE A 41 -2.05 -1.68 -2.80
CA PHE A 41 -3.18 -1.03 -2.17
C PHE A 41 -3.43 0.29 -2.89
N ASN A 42 -4.66 0.54 -3.31
CA ASN A 42 -5.04 1.83 -3.87
C ASN A 42 -6.44 2.19 -3.36
N LYS A 43 -6.55 3.34 -2.70
CA LYS A 43 -7.81 3.81 -2.13
C LYS A 43 -8.02 5.28 -2.41
N LYS A 44 -9.20 5.59 -2.95
CA LYS A 44 -9.66 6.98 -3.07
C LYS A 44 -9.94 7.54 -1.69
N LEU A 45 -9.41 8.72 -1.40
CA LEU A 45 -9.62 9.41 -0.14
C LEU A 45 -10.98 10.12 -0.18
N GLY A 46 -11.80 9.91 0.85
CA GLY A 46 -13.03 10.67 1.07
C GLY A 46 -12.75 12.10 1.54
N LEU A 47 -13.74 12.99 1.44
CA LEU A 47 -13.60 14.44 1.65
C LEU A 47 -12.84 14.82 2.94
N ARG A 48 -13.14 14.13 4.05
CA ARG A 48 -12.49 14.34 5.35
C ARG A 48 -10.99 14.02 5.34
N ARG A 49 -10.57 12.97 4.62
CA ARG A 49 -9.15 12.56 4.53
C ARG A 49 -8.38 13.35 3.48
N ARG A 50 -9.07 13.92 2.47
CA ARG A 50 -8.43 14.85 1.52
C ARG A 50 -7.93 16.12 2.20
N MET A 51 -8.66 16.60 3.20
CA MET A 51 -8.29 17.77 4.00
C MET A 51 -7.24 17.46 5.09
N ALA A 52 -6.87 16.20 5.29
CA ALA A 52 -5.80 15.84 6.21
C ALA A 52 -4.42 16.20 5.64
N SER A 53 -3.43 16.38 6.50
CA SER A 53 -2.05 16.59 6.05
C SER A 53 -1.52 15.36 5.30
N THR A 54 -0.54 15.58 4.42
CA THR A 54 0.12 14.51 3.67
C THR A 54 0.64 13.41 4.59
N TYR A 55 1.22 13.76 5.73
CA TYR A 55 1.68 12.81 6.75
C TYR A 55 0.57 11.88 7.25
N HIS A 56 -0.62 12.40 7.55
CA HIS A 56 -1.74 11.57 7.99
C HIS A 56 -2.27 10.67 6.88
N LYS A 57 -2.23 11.15 5.63
CA LYS A 57 -2.63 10.36 4.45
C LYS A 57 -1.65 9.21 4.22
N GLU A 58 -0.35 9.47 4.32
CA GLU A 58 0.73 8.48 4.21
C GLU A 58 0.62 7.42 5.31
N LEU A 59 0.50 7.84 6.59
CA LEU A 59 0.36 6.91 7.71
C LEU A 59 -0.88 6.03 7.57
N TYR A 60 -2.02 6.62 7.20
CA TYR A 60 -3.25 5.88 6.96
C TYR A 60 -3.06 4.79 5.90
N ALA A 61 -2.38 5.14 4.81
CA ALA A 61 -2.16 4.21 3.71
C ALA A 61 -1.20 3.08 4.07
N ILE A 62 -0.14 3.36 4.82
CA ILE A 62 0.79 2.34 5.33
C ILE A 62 0.03 1.33 6.18
N VAL A 63 -0.76 1.82 7.15
CA VAL A 63 -1.52 0.95 8.06
C VAL A 63 -2.51 0.08 7.29
N GLU A 64 -3.28 0.67 6.37
CA GLU A 64 -4.26 -0.12 5.60
C GLU A 64 -3.61 -1.11 4.65
N ALA A 65 -2.48 -0.75 4.03
CA ALA A 65 -1.74 -1.69 3.18
C ALA A 65 -1.27 -2.90 4.01
N ILE A 66 -0.71 -2.67 5.20
CA ILE A 66 -0.26 -3.74 6.09
C ILE A 66 -1.43 -4.61 6.54
N VAL A 67 -2.51 -4.00 7.03
CA VAL A 67 -3.71 -4.74 7.46
C VAL A 67 -4.27 -5.58 6.32
N GLN A 68 -4.39 -5.02 5.13
CA GLN A 68 -4.91 -5.74 3.98
C GLN A 68 -3.96 -6.86 3.51
N THR A 69 -2.64 -6.71 3.66
CA THR A 69 -1.70 -7.78 3.35
C THR A 69 -1.67 -8.89 4.39
N LEU A 70 -1.96 -8.61 5.67
CA LEU A 70 -1.96 -9.61 6.74
C LEU A 70 -3.28 -10.41 6.83
N ASP A 71 -4.37 -9.85 6.29
CA ASP A 71 -5.71 -10.47 6.31
C ASP A 71 -6.01 -11.32 5.05
N GLN A 72 -5.08 -11.34 4.07
CA GLN A 72 -5.11 -12.24 2.90
C GLN A 72 -4.24 -13.47 3.10
#